data_AF-A0A5P9Q0J7-F1
#
_entry.id   AF-A0A5P9Q0J7-F1
#
_cell.length_a   1.000
_cell.length_b   1.000
_cell.length_c   1.000
_cell.angle_alpha   90.00
_cell.angle_beta   90.00
_cell.angle_gamma   90.00
#
_symmetry.space_group_name_H-M   'P 1'
#
loop_
_entity.id
_entity.type
_entity.pdbx_description
1 polymer ?
#
loop_
_entity_poly.entity_id
_entity_poly.type
_entity_poly.pdbx_seq_one_letter_code
_entity_poly.pdbx_strand_id
1 'polypeptide(L)' 'MNTEQNEWTEPVPETTGRRAAPEGAPRHPLIDLSRDPNPGRPDHAKPED' A
#
# COMPACT_ATOMS: atom_id res chain seq x y z
N MET A 1 31.92 11.23 32.68
CA MET A 1 30.83 12.21 32.52
C MET A 1 30.57 12.36 31.03
N ASN A 2 29.34 12.03 30.63
CA ASN A 2 28.63 12.33 29.38
C ASN A 2 29.27 11.91 28.04
N THR A 3 28.92 10.70 27.59
CA THR A 3 28.90 10.35 26.16
C THR A 3 27.56 10.82 25.61
N GLU A 4 27.60 11.87 24.81
CA GLU A 4 26.46 12.44 24.11
C GLU A 4 25.90 11.48 23.04
N GLN A 5 24.60 11.26 23.14
CA GLN A 5 23.80 10.37 22.32
C GLN A 5 23.65 10.96 20.92
N ASN A 6 24.24 10.31 19.92
CA ASN A 6 23.94 10.54 18.51
C ASN A 6 22.98 9.46 18.02
N GLU A 7 21.76 9.49 18.56
CA GLU A 7 20.61 8.76 18.01
C GLU A 7 20.19 9.44 16.70
N TRP A 8 20.78 9.01 15.59
CA TRP A 8 20.22 9.24 14.27
C TRP A 8 18.88 8.50 14.18
N THR A 9 17.81 9.19 14.58
CA THR A 9 16.44 8.78 14.23
C THR A 9 16.27 9.08 12.74
N GLU A 10 16.55 8.08 11.90
CA GLU A 10 16.04 8.12 10.53
C GLU A 10 14.50 8.21 10.62
N PRO A 11 13.85 9.17 9.93
CA PRO A 11 12.41 9.10 9.79
C PRO A 11 12.13 7.84 8.96
N VAL A 12 11.69 6.77 9.63
CA VAL A 12 11.01 5.66 8.97
C VAL A 12 9.97 6.29 8.06
N PRO A 13 10.05 6.14 6.72
CA PRO A 13 9.05 6.71 5.84
C PRO A 13 7.73 6.09 6.27
N GLU A 14 6.86 6.92 6.85
CA GLU A 14 5.57 6.52 7.38
C GLU A 14 4.93 5.67 6.30
N THR A 15 4.79 4.36 6.55
CA THR A 15 4.32 3.45 5.51
C THR A 15 2.89 3.85 5.26
N THR A 16 2.66 4.63 4.23
CA THR A 16 1.34 5.15 3.96
C THR A 16 0.47 3.96 3.60
N GLY A 17 -0.38 3.57 4.56
CA GLY A 17 -1.23 2.41 4.45
C GLY A 17 -1.96 2.43 3.11
N ARG A 18 -1.96 1.25 2.46
CA ARG A 18 -2.76 0.85 1.30
C ARG A 18 -3.79 1.90 0.87
N ARG A 19 -3.37 2.89 0.07
CA ARG A 19 -4.30 3.80 -0.61
C ARG A 19 -4.73 3.14 -1.90
N ALA A 20 -6.04 3.01 -2.09
CA ALA A 20 -6.59 2.71 -3.40
C ALA A 20 -6.09 3.76 -4.41
N ALA A 21 -5.79 3.34 -5.63
CA ALA A 21 -5.45 4.28 -6.68
C ALA A 21 -6.65 5.22 -6.94
N PRO A 22 -6.42 6.49 -7.32
CA PRO A 22 -7.49 7.40 -7.73
C PRO A 22 -8.34 6.84 -8.86
N GLU A 23 -9.60 7.25 -8.93
CA GLU A 23 -10.51 6.89 -10.03
C GLU A 23 -9.92 7.32 -11.38
N GLY A 24 -9.84 6.38 -12.33
CA GLY A 24 -9.23 6.61 -13.64
C GLY A 24 -7.69 6.55 -13.69
N ALA A 25 -7.01 6.16 -12.60
CA ALA A 25 -5.57 5.95 -12.64
C ALA A 25 -5.17 4.90 -13.70
N PRO A 26 -4.08 5.13 -14.45
CA PRO A 26 -3.63 4.17 -15.45
C PRO A 26 -3.29 2.85 -14.78
N ARG A 27 -3.78 1.76 -15.36
CA ARG A 27 -3.46 0.42 -14.89
C ARG A 27 -1.96 0.17 -15.03
N HIS A 28 -1.37 -0.47 -14.04
CA HIS A 28 0.02 -0.88 -14.15
C HIS A 28 0.16 -1.86 -15.34
N PRO A 29 1.14 -1.68 -16.24
CA PRO A 29 1.23 -2.42 -17.50
C PRO A 29 1.39 -3.94 -17.32
N LEU A 30 1.95 -4.37 -16.19
CA LEU A 30 2.09 -5.79 -15.84
C LEU A 30 0.79 -6.45 -15.34
N ILE A 31 -0.27 -5.69 -15.06
CA ILE A 31 -1.53 -6.23 -14.55
C ILE A 31 -2.45 -6.58 -15.74
N ASP A 32 -2.55 -7.87 -16.02
CA ASP A 32 -3.45 -8.42 -17.03
C ASP A 32 -4.75 -8.93 -16.37
N LEU A 33 -5.83 -8.16 -16.54
CA LEU A 33 -7.15 -8.50 -16.01
C LEU A 33 -7.84 -9.66 -16.72
N SER A 34 -7.46 -9.98 -17.96
CA SER A 34 -8.14 -11.02 -18.73
C SER A 34 -7.94 -12.42 -18.13
N ARG A 35 -6.88 -12.58 -17.34
CA ARG A 35 -6.53 -13.82 -16.62
C ARG A 35 -7.13 -13.89 -15.22
N ASP A 36 -7.60 -12.78 -14.68
CA ASP A 36 -8.21 -12.76 -13.36
C ASP A 36 -9.64 -13.31 -13.48
N PRO A 37 -10.00 -14.42 -12.79
CA PRO A 37 -11.37 -14.94 -12.81
C PRO A 37 -12.38 -14.01 -12.11
N ASN A 38 -11.91 -13.09 -11.26
CA ASN A 38 -12.74 -12.14 -10.52
C ASN A 38 -12.24 -10.69 -10.69
N PRO A 39 -12.15 -10.18 -11.93
CA PRO A 39 -11.58 -8.86 -12.18
C PRO A 39 -12.45 -7.79 -11.54
N GLY A 40 -11.83 -6.91 -10.74
CA GLY A 40 -12.53 -5.78 -10.10
C GLY A 40 -13.42 -6.17 -8.91
N ARG A 41 -13.38 -7.43 -8.45
CA ARG A 41 -14.05 -7.85 -7.22
C ARG A 41 -13.09 -7.71 -6.03
N PRO A 42 -13.34 -6.80 -5.08
CA PRO A 42 -12.53 -6.72 -3.87
C PRO A 42 -12.79 -7.97 -3.02
N ASP A 43 -11.78 -8.80 -2.78
CA ASP A 43 -11.84 -9.98 -1.90
C ASP A 43 -11.39 -9.67 -0.46
N HIS A 44 -10.97 -8.43 -0.22
CA HIS A 44 -10.45 -7.97 1.07
C HIS A 44 -11.48 -7.27 1.97
N ALA A 45 -12.71 -7.08 1.50
CA ALA A 45 -13.77 -6.55 2.35
C ALA A 45 -14.10 -7.60 3.42
N LYS A 46 -14.27 -7.17 4.67
CA LYS A 46 -14.87 -8.04 5.68
C LYS A 46 -16.31 -8.36 5.24
N PRO A 47 -16.81 -9.58 5.49
CA PRO A 47 -18.23 -9.87 5.34
C PRO A 47 -19.05 -8.84 6.11
N GLU A 48 -20.20 -8.50 5.56
CA GLU A 48 -21.16 -7.63 6.23
C GLU A 48 -21.99 -8.54 7.15
N ASP A 49 -21.76 -8.42 8.46
CA ASP A 49 -22.56 -9.03 9.55
C ASP A 49 -23.48 -7.95 10.16
#